data_AF-A0A8S3PQQ9-F1
#
_entry.id   AF-A0A8S3PQQ9-F1
#
_cell.length_a   1.000
_cell.length_b   1.000
_cell.length_c   1.000
_cell.angle_alpha   90.00
_cell.angle_beta   90.00
_cell.angle_gamma   90.00
#
_symmetry.space_group_name_H-M   'P 1'
#
loop_
_entity.id
_entity.type
_entity.pdbx_description
1 polymer ?
#
loop_
_entity_poly.entity_id
_entity_poly.type
_entity_poly.pdbx_seq_one_letter_code
_entity_poly.pdbx_strand_id
1 'polypeptide(L)'
;MARFFLGEETFKRGLSRYLNNRKFQNADHNDLSEALNTQAKIDKVTLPADVKNIMDTWLLQMNYPVVMVTVTAQGKVRLSQKRFLTNPDAKDPMLYKSPYNKDVIWFIDTFTGKFSKDVIWFNDTFTDITSLQIPKEDGKSWVIANIGQYGVYRVNYTEQNWRAIINQLKTNHTAISAINRAQLINDAWSFSRANQLNANIGLGIIEYLDKEMDYVPRTAANKQLSYLDSMLSKSNYYGKFKSIMRKLVDKAYDKFGLNNTGLNHLQSYMMSEVSSIACDFDLPECITDAKRQFDDWMKKPQDNKINPDMRYIIYCTAIRTGGEEEWNFAYRQYKQSTTASETDNLLRSLACSEVPWILQRYLQYAITPEEIRKQETGSILVNVASNKIGRSIAWNFVQSKWDYIHDDYLAGYWNGGGVIKQVARVFNTEFELQQLLDFGESIADLHRAKTSYKQAIETVQANIKWMKNSIDTVEKWLLQFGATSLLSYGNISSGVTSILSYGNISSGVISLLSYGNISSGVTSLLSYGSISSGVTSLLSYGNISSGVTSLLSYGNISSGVTSLLSYGNISSGVTSLLSYGNISSGVTYILSYGNISSGVTSILSYGNISSGVTSLLS
;
A
#
# COMPACT_ATOMS: atom_id res chain seq x y z
N MET A 1 26.12 -3.17 -5.98
CA MET A 1 26.98 -4.03 -5.15
C MET A 1 28.38 -4.11 -5.77
N ALA A 2 28.74 -5.11 -6.60
CA ALA A 2 30.12 -5.27 -7.11
C ALA A 2 30.79 -3.99 -7.70
N ARG A 3 30.20 -3.34 -8.71
CA ARG A 3 30.67 -2.04 -9.26
C ARG A 3 30.84 -0.95 -8.20
N PHE A 4 30.01 -1.00 -7.17
CA PHE A 4 29.94 0.01 -6.13
C PHE A 4 31.04 -0.20 -5.08
N PHE A 5 31.14 -1.41 -4.49
CA PHE A 5 32.15 -1.67 -3.45
C PHE A 5 33.59 -1.73 -3.99
N LEU A 6 33.77 -1.97 -5.29
CA LEU A 6 35.08 -1.87 -5.95
C LEU A 6 35.45 -0.44 -6.37
N GLY A 7 34.47 0.47 -6.43
CA GLY A 7 34.58 1.72 -7.17
C GLY A 7 34.50 1.49 -8.69
N GLU A 8 33.93 2.48 -9.39
CA GLU A 8 33.57 2.33 -10.80
C GLU A 8 34.78 2.10 -11.73
N GLU A 9 35.89 2.80 -11.49
CA GLU A 9 37.07 2.73 -12.34
C GLU A 9 37.84 1.41 -12.19
N THR A 10 37.92 0.89 -10.95
CA THR A 10 38.45 -0.46 -10.67
C THR A 10 37.58 -1.52 -11.33
N PHE A 11 36.25 -1.38 -11.25
CA PHE A 11 35.31 -2.29 -11.88
C PHE A 11 35.43 -2.28 -13.42
N LYS A 12 35.54 -1.09 -14.04
CA LYS A 12 35.82 -0.96 -15.48
C LYS A 12 37.12 -1.64 -15.88
N ARG A 13 38.24 -1.32 -15.20
CA ARG A 13 39.54 -1.95 -15.48
C ARG A 13 39.53 -3.47 -15.27
N GLY A 14 38.82 -3.95 -14.25
CA GLY A 14 38.65 -5.39 -13.97
C GLY A 14 37.82 -6.10 -15.05
N LEU A 15 36.78 -5.45 -15.58
CA LEU A 15 36.05 -5.94 -16.76
C LEU A 15 36.92 -5.92 -18.03
N SER A 16 37.73 -4.88 -18.27
CA SER A 16 38.67 -4.86 -19.39
C SER A 16 39.72 -5.98 -19.28
N ARG A 17 40.21 -6.26 -18.07
CA ARG A 17 41.10 -7.41 -17.79
C ARG A 17 40.39 -8.73 -18.09
N TYR A 18 39.18 -8.94 -17.58
CA TYR A 18 38.37 -10.13 -17.85
C TYR A 18 38.15 -10.39 -19.34
N LEU A 19 37.69 -9.37 -20.08
CA LEU A 19 37.39 -9.47 -21.51
C LEU A 19 38.64 -9.70 -22.37
N ASN A 20 39.80 -9.16 -21.98
CA ASN A 20 41.07 -9.45 -22.65
C ASN A 20 41.60 -10.85 -22.32
N ASN A 21 41.50 -11.29 -21.05
CA ASN A 21 41.97 -12.61 -20.62
C ASN A 21 41.16 -13.75 -21.24
N ARG A 22 39.83 -13.60 -21.37
CA ARG A 22 38.92 -14.62 -21.92
C ARG A 22 38.50 -14.34 -23.37
N LYS A 23 39.29 -13.53 -24.11
CA LYS A 23 38.97 -13.12 -25.48
C LYS A 23 38.90 -14.35 -26.41
N PHE A 24 37.78 -14.49 -27.12
CA PHE A 24 37.48 -15.65 -27.98
C PHE A 24 37.40 -17.01 -27.24
N GLN A 25 37.17 -16.99 -25.92
CA GLN A 25 37.05 -18.19 -25.09
C GLN A 25 35.74 -18.17 -24.27
N ASN A 26 35.39 -19.33 -23.70
CA ASN A 26 34.33 -19.43 -22.69
C ASN A 26 34.84 -18.95 -21.32
N ALA A 27 33.93 -18.69 -20.37
CA ALA A 27 34.27 -18.27 -19.01
C ALA A 27 33.22 -18.69 -17.98
N ASP A 28 33.61 -18.72 -16.70
CA ASP A 28 32.70 -18.95 -15.57
C ASP A 28 32.70 -17.78 -14.54
N HIS A 29 32.11 -18.01 -13.37
CA HIS A 29 32.04 -17.02 -12.28
C HIS A 29 33.38 -16.82 -11.54
N ASN A 30 34.29 -17.79 -11.60
CA ASN A 30 35.62 -17.71 -11.03
C ASN A 30 36.49 -16.78 -11.87
N ASP A 31 36.46 -16.92 -13.21
CA ASP A 31 37.20 -16.08 -14.16
C ASP A 31 36.93 -14.58 -13.98
N LEU A 32 35.65 -14.21 -13.83
CA LEU A 32 35.25 -12.83 -13.57
C LEU A 32 35.71 -12.37 -12.18
N SER A 33 35.56 -13.22 -11.17
CA SER A 33 35.97 -12.91 -9.80
C SER A 33 37.48 -12.71 -9.67
N GLU A 34 38.30 -13.52 -10.36
CA GLU A 34 39.75 -13.40 -10.39
C GLU A 34 40.19 -12.08 -11.05
N ALA A 35 39.63 -11.73 -12.20
CA ALA A 35 39.95 -10.50 -12.91
C ALA A 35 39.59 -9.25 -12.09
N LEU A 36 38.41 -9.24 -11.45
CA LEU A 36 38.00 -8.15 -10.54
C LEU A 36 38.90 -8.09 -9.29
N ASN A 37 39.23 -9.24 -8.68
CA ASN A 37 40.08 -9.31 -7.50
C ASN A 37 41.53 -8.85 -7.78
N THR A 38 42.06 -9.24 -8.94
CA THR A 38 43.38 -8.81 -9.43
C THR A 38 43.41 -7.30 -9.58
N GLN A 39 42.38 -6.70 -10.17
CA GLN A 39 42.34 -5.25 -10.33
C GLN A 39 42.10 -4.51 -9.01
N ALA A 40 41.29 -5.05 -8.10
CA ALA A 40 41.12 -4.52 -6.74
C ALA A 40 42.46 -4.43 -5.98
N LYS A 41 43.32 -5.45 -6.12
CA LYS A 41 44.66 -5.48 -5.51
C LYS A 41 45.64 -4.49 -6.16
N ILE A 42 45.59 -4.33 -7.48
CA ILE A 42 46.39 -3.31 -8.21
C ILE A 42 45.98 -1.89 -7.78
N ASP A 43 44.68 -1.64 -7.72
CA ASP A 43 44.10 -0.34 -7.40
C ASP A 43 44.02 -0.08 -5.87
N LYS A 44 44.51 -1.03 -5.05
CA LYS A 44 44.59 -1.00 -3.57
C LYS A 44 43.25 -0.78 -2.86
N VAL A 45 42.16 -1.30 -3.42
CA VAL A 45 40.82 -1.23 -2.81
C VAL A 45 40.78 -2.08 -1.53
N THR A 46 40.39 -1.47 -0.41
CA THR A 46 40.21 -2.17 0.86
C THR A 46 38.91 -2.97 0.87
N LEU A 47 39.01 -4.29 0.98
CA LEU A 47 37.89 -5.24 1.04
C LEU A 47 38.05 -6.16 2.27
N PRO A 48 36.95 -6.67 2.86
CA PRO A 48 37.01 -7.58 4.01
C PRO A 48 37.51 -8.99 3.65
N ALA A 49 37.44 -9.36 2.37
CA ALA A 49 37.90 -10.62 1.80
C ALA A 49 38.18 -10.44 0.30
N ASP A 50 38.80 -11.43 -0.34
CA ASP A 50 38.90 -11.49 -1.82
C ASP A 50 37.51 -11.38 -2.47
N VAL A 51 37.45 -10.73 -3.64
CA VAL A 51 36.18 -10.49 -4.38
C VAL A 51 35.40 -11.79 -4.62
N LYS A 52 36.10 -12.92 -4.83
CA LYS A 52 35.50 -14.24 -4.99
C LYS A 52 34.69 -14.65 -3.76
N ASN A 53 35.30 -14.60 -2.57
CA ASN A 53 34.66 -15.00 -1.31
C ASN A 53 33.44 -14.12 -0.99
N ILE A 54 33.49 -12.83 -1.34
CA ILE A 54 32.33 -11.94 -1.25
C ILE A 54 31.24 -12.40 -2.23
N MET A 55 31.56 -12.47 -3.52
CA MET A 55 30.59 -12.73 -4.59
C MET A 55 29.98 -14.14 -4.55
N ASP A 56 30.72 -15.16 -4.15
CA ASP A 56 30.23 -16.53 -4.02
C ASP A 56 29.05 -16.62 -3.04
N THR A 57 29.04 -15.84 -1.95
CA THR A 57 27.89 -15.79 -1.02
C THR A 57 26.62 -15.26 -1.69
N TRP A 58 26.73 -14.49 -2.77
CA TRP A 58 25.62 -13.94 -3.55
C TRP A 58 25.27 -14.76 -4.80
N LEU A 59 26.19 -15.60 -5.29
CA LEU A 59 26.02 -16.40 -6.51
C LEU A 59 25.67 -17.87 -6.24
N LEU A 60 26.17 -18.43 -5.13
CA LEU A 60 26.03 -19.86 -4.79
C LEU A 60 24.99 -20.13 -3.69
N GLN A 61 24.26 -19.10 -3.25
CA GLN A 61 23.18 -19.21 -2.26
C GLN A 61 21.85 -18.73 -2.86
N MET A 62 20.76 -19.49 -2.67
CA MET A 62 19.46 -19.15 -3.23
C MET A 62 18.70 -18.13 -2.36
N ASN A 63 18.16 -17.09 -3.00
CA ASN A 63 17.54 -15.89 -2.41
C ASN A 63 18.56 -14.90 -1.81
N TYR A 64 18.08 -13.91 -1.06
CA TYR A 64 18.84 -12.77 -0.53
C TYR A 64 18.50 -12.53 0.96
N PRO A 65 19.30 -11.75 1.71
CA PRO A 65 19.00 -11.46 3.10
C PRO A 65 17.98 -10.32 3.28
N VAL A 66 17.30 -10.36 4.42
CA VAL A 66 16.84 -9.16 5.13
C VAL A 66 17.85 -8.81 6.20
N VAL A 67 18.24 -7.54 6.23
CA VAL A 67 19.01 -6.93 7.32
C VAL A 67 18.04 -6.27 8.29
N MET A 68 18.07 -6.69 9.55
CA MET A 68 17.33 -6.05 10.64
C MET A 68 18.23 -5.00 11.29
N VAL A 69 17.77 -3.75 11.30
CA VAL A 69 18.45 -2.62 11.95
C VAL A 69 17.74 -2.33 13.27
N THR A 70 18.51 -2.37 14.36
CA THR A 70 18.02 -2.08 15.71
C THR A 70 18.89 -1.02 16.39
N VAL A 71 18.29 -0.21 17.24
CA VAL A 71 19.00 0.77 18.08
C VAL A 71 19.03 0.22 19.49
N THR A 72 20.22 0.07 20.09
CA THR A 72 20.33 -0.47 21.44
C THR A 72 19.92 0.57 22.49
N ALA A 73 19.67 0.12 23.72
CA ALA A 73 19.40 1.01 24.86
C ALA A 73 20.54 2.03 25.14
N GLN A 74 21.72 1.82 24.56
CA GLN A 74 22.90 2.69 24.65
C GLN A 74 23.10 3.61 23.43
N GLY A 75 22.19 3.62 22.45
CA GLY A 75 22.26 4.48 21.25
C GLY A 75 23.08 3.92 20.08
N LYS A 76 23.73 2.76 20.25
CA LYS A 76 24.46 2.06 19.18
C LYS A 76 23.52 1.44 18.16
N VAL A 77 23.99 1.26 16.93
CA VAL A 77 23.25 0.54 15.88
C VAL A 77 23.71 -0.92 15.85
N ARG A 78 22.77 -1.86 16.01
CA ARG A 78 22.99 -3.29 15.81
C ARG A 78 22.34 -3.75 14.51
N LEU A 79 23.12 -4.39 13.66
CA LEU A 79 22.65 -5.09 12.47
C LEU A 79 22.51 -6.57 12.79
N SER A 80 21.51 -7.25 12.23
CA SER A 80 21.53 -8.70 12.06
C SER A 80 20.99 -9.11 10.70
N GLN A 81 21.38 -10.28 10.20
CA GLN A 81 20.94 -10.78 8.90
C GLN A 81 20.26 -12.14 9.01
N LYS A 82 19.26 -12.37 8.15
CA LYS A 82 18.68 -13.69 7.89
C LYS A 82 18.17 -13.74 6.46
N ARG A 83 18.05 -14.94 5.88
CA ARG A 83 17.43 -15.15 4.57
C ARG A 83 15.99 -14.62 4.54
N PHE A 84 15.64 -13.88 3.50
CA PHE A 84 14.27 -13.45 3.26
C PHE A 84 13.47 -14.55 2.54
N LEU A 85 12.25 -14.81 3.01
CA LEU A 85 11.27 -15.72 2.41
C LEU A 85 9.90 -15.02 2.40
N THR A 86 9.15 -15.13 1.31
CA THR A 86 7.80 -14.52 1.19
C THR A 86 6.77 -15.18 2.10
N ASN A 87 6.91 -16.48 2.36
CA ASN A 87 6.17 -17.19 3.41
C ASN A 87 7.17 -17.60 4.51
N PRO A 88 7.07 -17.06 5.74
CA PRO A 88 7.97 -17.42 6.84
C PRO A 88 7.94 -18.91 7.18
N ASP A 89 6.79 -19.56 7.00
CA ASP A 89 6.54 -20.95 7.36
C ASP A 89 6.93 -21.95 6.25
N ALA A 90 7.52 -21.47 5.15
CA ALA A 90 8.02 -22.32 4.08
C ALA A 90 9.24 -23.12 4.57
N LYS A 91 9.04 -24.43 4.74
CA LYS A 91 10.14 -25.37 4.99
C LYS A 91 11.11 -25.31 3.82
N ASP A 92 12.40 -25.11 4.09
CA ASP A 92 13.43 -25.30 3.07
C ASP A 92 13.41 -26.79 2.64
N PRO A 93 13.32 -27.11 1.34
CA PRO A 93 13.30 -28.50 0.87
C PRO A 93 14.67 -29.20 1.01
N MET A 94 15.70 -28.53 1.53
CA MET A 94 17.09 -28.97 1.73
C MET A 94 17.84 -29.39 0.46
N LEU A 95 17.23 -29.18 -0.71
CA LEU A 95 17.81 -29.40 -2.05
C LEU A 95 19.02 -28.49 -2.32
N TYR A 96 19.05 -27.31 -1.71
CA TYR A 96 20.12 -26.32 -1.87
C TYR A 96 20.88 -26.13 -0.56
N LYS A 97 21.95 -26.92 -0.37
CA LYS A 97 22.91 -26.70 0.73
C LYS A 97 23.87 -25.58 0.32
N SER A 98 24.00 -24.54 1.14
CA SER A 98 25.02 -23.52 0.93
C SER A 98 26.42 -24.14 1.06
N PRO A 99 27.39 -23.79 0.19
CA PRO A 99 28.79 -24.14 0.41
C PRO A 99 29.40 -23.46 1.65
N TYR A 100 28.73 -22.44 2.21
CA TYR A 100 29.16 -21.70 3.41
C TYR A 100 28.58 -22.23 4.74
N ASN A 101 28.16 -23.50 4.75
CA ASN A 101 27.64 -24.21 5.93
C ASN A 101 26.23 -23.75 6.37
N LYS A 102 25.78 -24.17 7.57
CA LYS A 102 24.36 -24.15 7.97
C LYS A 102 23.68 -22.78 8.01
N ASP A 103 24.37 -21.76 8.48
CA ASP A 103 23.80 -20.43 8.64
C ASP A 103 24.00 -19.62 7.36
N VAL A 104 22.92 -19.39 6.62
CA VAL A 104 22.96 -18.70 5.32
C VAL A 104 23.27 -17.22 5.56
N ILE A 105 24.54 -16.88 5.34
CA ILE A 105 25.16 -15.59 5.66
C ILE A 105 25.73 -14.97 4.37
N TRP A 106 25.65 -13.65 4.25
CA TRP A 106 26.18 -12.87 3.14
C TRP A 106 27.20 -11.83 3.64
N PHE A 107 28.16 -11.49 2.78
CA PHE A 107 28.95 -10.27 2.94
C PHE A 107 28.10 -9.06 2.53
N ILE A 108 27.71 -8.24 3.51
CA ILE A 108 26.84 -7.09 3.31
C ILE A 108 27.63 -5.79 3.40
N ASP A 109 27.50 -4.94 2.37
CA ASP A 109 27.93 -3.53 2.34
C ASP A 109 26.79 -2.62 2.80
N THR A 110 26.94 -1.85 3.89
CA THR A 110 25.88 -0.90 4.32
C THR A 110 26.36 0.48 4.76
N PHE A 111 25.48 1.46 4.55
CA PHE A 111 25.60 2.88 4.89
C PHE A 111 24.43 3.29 5.77
N THR A 112 24.61 4.29 6.64
CA THR A 112 23.67 4.58 7.74
C THR A 112 23.20 6.03 7.76
N GLY A 113 22.47 6.40 6.71
CA GLY A 113 21.68 7.64 6.64
C GLY A 113 22.50 8.92 6.82
N LYS A 114 22.00 9.79 7.70
CA LYS A 114 22.59 11.12 7.98
C LYS A 114 23.91 11.04 8.77
N PHE A 115 24.27 9.88 9.33
CA PHE A 115 25.23 9.76 10.42
C PHE A 115 26.57 9.09 10.05
N SER A 116 26.67 8.39 8.92
CA SER A 116 27.95 7.93 8.36
C SER A 116 27.86 7.72 6.84
N LYS A 117 28.97 7.98 6.15
CA LYS A 117 29.21 7.70 4.72
C LYS A 117 30.09 6.46 4.49
N ASP A 118 30.39 5.71 5.53
CA ASP A 118 31.37 4.62 5.50
C ASP A 118 30.70 3.31 5.08
N VAL A 119 31.42 2.47 4.32
CA VAL A 119 30.98 1.10 4.03
C VAL A 119 31.22 0.25 5.28
N ILE A 120 30.15 -0.14 5.95
CA ILE A 120 30.20 -1.13 7.02
C ILE A 120 30.02 -2.51 6.41
N TRP A 121 31.05 -3.34 6.55
CA TRP A 121 31.02 -4.75 6.16
C TRP A 121 30.70 -5.65 7.35
N PHE A 122 29.83 -6.65 7.16
CA PHE A 122 29.74 -7.79 8.07
C PHE A 122 29.38 -9.09 7.34
N ASN A 123 29.83 -10.20 7.93
CA ASN A 123 29.70 -11.58 7.45
C ASN A 123 29.40 -12.54 8.62
N ASP A 124 28.63 -12.06 9.59
CA ASP A 124 28.10 -12.80 10.74
C ASP A 124 26.58 -12.61 10.80
N THR A 125 25.91 -13.46 11.57
CA THR A 125 24.51 -13.35 12.00
C THR A 125 24.14 -11.97 12.54
N PHE A 126 25.02 -11.31 13.32
CA PHE A 126 24.83 -9.94 13.81
C PHE A 126 26.14 -9.19 14.05
N THR A 127 26.07 -7.86 14.14
CA THR A 127 27.19 -7.00 14.55
C THR A 127 26.71 -5.71 15.25
N ASP A 128 27.51 -5.20 16.19
CA ASP A 128 27.31 -3.90 16.85
C ASP A 128 28.20 -2.83 16.21
N ILE A 129 27.60 -1.86 15.54
CA ILE A 129 28.31 -0.71 14.97
C ILE A 129 28.66 0.24 16.12
N THR A 130 29.96 0.33 16.43
CA THR A 130 30.51 1.19 17.48
C THR A 130 30.80 2.61 17.03
N SER A 131 30.99 2.84 15.72
CA SER A 131 31.23 4.15 15.11
C SER A 131 29.97 5.02 15.01
N LEU A 132 28.79 4.46 15.26
CA LEU A 132 27.51 5.16 15.23
C LEU A 132 26.93 5.32 16.63
N GLN A 133 26.53 6.55 16.93
CA GLN A 133 25.69 6.88 18.08
C GLN A 133 24.49 7.69 17.58
N ILE A 134 23.29 7.14 17.76
CA ILE A 134 22.05 7.85 17.46
C ILE A 134 21.66 8.69 18.69
N PRO A 135 21.49 10.01 18.56
CA PRO A 135 20.99 10.84 19.66
C PRO A 135 19.63 10.35 20.16
N LYS A 136 19.48 10.23 21.49
CA LYS A 136 18.23 9.90 22.18
C LYS A 136 17.24 11.08 22.18
N GLU A 137 16.85 11.55 21.01
CA GLU A 137 15.81 12.57 20.83
C GLU A 137 14.43 11.89 20.69
N ASP A 138 13.67 11.82 21.78
CA ASP A 138 12.20 11.67 21.88
C ASP A 138 11.46 10.75 20.89
N GLY A 139 12.12 9.70 20.38
CA GLY A 139 11.57 8.86 19.31
C GLY A 139 11.42 9.55 17.94
N LYS A 140 12.09 10.69 17.72
CA LYS A 140 12.12 11.45 16.45
C LYS A 140 13.30 11.05 15.56
N SER A 141 14.44 10.67 16.15
CA SER A 141 15.60 10.13 15.43
C SER A 141 15.25 8.87 14.66
N TRP A 142 15.72 8.79 13.41
CA TRP A 142 15.61 7.62 12.54
C TRP A 142 16.96 7.26 11.91
N VAL A 143 17.17 5.99 11.61
CA VAL A 143 18.24 5.51 10.73
C VAL A 143 17.68 4.67 9.60
N ILE A 144 18.27 4.83 8.42
CA ILE A 144 18.01 4.06 7.20
C ILE A 144 19.32 3.37 6.82
N ALA A 145 19.26 2.09 6.44
CA ALA A 145 20.39 1.35 5.90
C ALA A 145 20.23 1.06 4.40
N ASN A 146 21.31 0.67 3.72
CA ASN A 146 21.40 0.53 2.25
C ASN A 146 21.16 1.86 1.49
N ILE A 147 21.87 2.94 1.87
CA ILE A 147 21.78 4.23 1.17
C ILE A 147 22.13 4.08 -0.32
N GLY A 148 21.27 4.61 -1.20
CA GLY A 148 21.36 4.42 -2.65
C GLY A 148 20.92 3.04 -3.17
N GLN A 149 20.46 2.14 -2.30
CA GLN A 149 20.00 0.78 -2.64
C GLN A 149 21.01 -0.04 -3.46
N TYR A 150 22.32 0.15 -3.19
CA TYR A 150 23.38 -0.53 -3.93
C TYR A 150 23.55 -2.02 -3.55
N GLY A 151 23.26 -2.38 -2.30
CA GLY A 151 23.32 -3.77 -1.84
C GLY A 151 22.05 -4.55 -2.19
N VAL A 152 22.18 -5.83 -2.54
CA VAL A 152 21.05 -6.67 -3.04
C VAL A 152 20.24 -7.29 -1.89
N TYR A 153 19.90 -6.48 -0.89
CA TYR A 153 19.21 -6.91 0.33
C TYR A 153 18.13 -5.92 0.76
N ARG A 154 17.14 -6.44 1.50
CA ARG A 154 16.06 -5.65 2.10
C ARG A 154 16.45 -5.20 3.50
N VAL A 155 15.89 -4.08 3.96
CA VAL A 155 16.13 -3.58 5.32
C VAL A 155 14.82 -3.49 6.10
N ASN A 156 14.76 -4.19 7.23
CA ASN A 156 13.70 -4.06 8.22
C ASN A 156 14.23 -3.33 9.47
N TYR A 157 13.33 -2.72 10.23
CA TYR A 157 13.65 -1.90 11.39
C TYR A 157 12.70 -2.21 12.55
N THR A 158 13.01 -1.73 13.76
CA THR A 158 12.02 -1.72 14.85
C THR A 158 10.80 -0.87 14.48
N GLU A 159 9.63 -1.18 15.03
CA GLU A 159 8.40 -0.43 14.76
C GLU A 159 8.55 1.07 15.11
N GLN A 160 9.31 1.38 16.17
CA GLN A 160 9.66 2.74 16.56
C GLN A 160 10.42 3.49 15.45
N ASN A 161 11.46 2.87 14.86
CA ASN A 161 12.23 3.50 13.78
C ASN A 161 11.40 3.61 12.49
N TRP A 162 10.57 2.62 12.17
CA TRP A 162 9.60 2.72 11.07
C TRP A 162 8.63 3.88 11.26
N ARG A 163 8.11 4.10 12.48
CA ARG A 163 7.21 5.22 12.81
C ARG A 163 7.94 6.58 12.74
N ALA A 164 9.20 6.65 13.17
CA ALA A 164 10.04 7.84 13.00
C ALA A 164 10.27 8.17 11.50
N ILE A 165 10.53 7.15 10.66
CA ILE A 165 10.61 7.29 9.20
C ILE A 165 9.29 7.77 8.59
N ILE A 166 8.13 7.20 8.99
CA ILE A 166 6.80 7.66 8.54
C ILE A 166 6.58 9.14 8.89
N ASN A 167 6.93 9.54 10.11
CA ASN A 167 6.81 10.93 10.54
C ASN A 167 7.75 11.87 9.76
N GLN A 168 8.97 11.43 9.46
CA GLN A 168 9.89 12.17 8.58
C GLN A 168 9.30 12.34 7.17
N LEU A 169 8.79 11.27 6.55
CA LEU A 169 8.20 11.30 5.22
C LEU A 169 7.00 12.25 5.16
N LYS A 170 6.09 12.16 6.15
CA LYS A 170 4.92 13.06 6.27
C LYS A 170 5.31 14.53 6.48
N THR A 171 6.40 14.79 7.21
CA THR A 171 6.83 16.17 7.55
C THR A 171 7.66 16.79 6.43
N ASN A 172 8.73 16.10 6.00
CA ASN A 172 9.63 16.48 4.92
C ASN A 172 10.27 15.22 4.32
N HIS A 173 9.63 14.65 3.30
CA HIS A 173 10.14 13.49 2.57
C HIS A 173 11.48 13.74 1.86
N THR A 174 11.75 14.96 1.37
CA THR A 174 12.99 15.28 0.66
C THR A 174 14.27 15.20 1.50
N ALA A 175 14.15 15.12 2.84
CA ALA A 175 15.26 14.76 3.72
C ALA A 175 15.78 13.32 3.54
N ILE A 176 15.04 12.46 2.83
CA ILE A 176 15.41 11.10 2.45
C ILE A 176 15.52 11.04 0.91
N SER A 177 16.58 10.46 0.38
CA SER A 177 16.81 10.37 -1.08
C SER A 177 15.67 9.65 -1.80
N ALA A 178 15.35 10.03 -3.04
CA ALA A 178 14.27 9.40 -3.82
C ALA A 178 14.45 7.87 -3.95
N ILE A 179 15.69 7.39 -4.10
CA ILE A 179 15.99 5.95 -4.15
C ILE A 179 15.69 5.28 -2.81
N ASN A 180 16.07 5.90 -1.68
CA ASN A 180 15.78 5.33 -0.37
C ASN A 180 14.30 5.43 0.02
N ARG A 181 13.56 6.45 -0.44
CA ARG A 181 12.09 6.47 -0.31
C ARG A 181 11.45 5.30 -1.05
N ALA A 182 11.89 5.04 -2.29
CA ALA A 182 11.45 3.88 -3.07
C ALA A 182 11.79 2.54 -2.42
N GLN A 183 13.00 2.40 -1.85
CA GLN A 183 13.41 1.24 -1.06
C GLN A 183 12.47 1.04 0.14
N LEU A 184 12.26 2.06 0.98
CA LEU A 184 11.44 1.97 2.19
C LEU A 184 10.01 1.52 1.89
N ILE A 185 9.41 2.06 0.82
CA ILE A 185 8.10 1.64 0.31
C ILE A 185 8.12 0.15 -0.07
N ASN A 186 9.09 -0.27 -0.90
CA ASN A 186 9.19 -1.64 -1.40
C ASN A 186 9.45 -2.66 -0.26
N ASP A 187 10.34 -2.33 0.67
CA ASP A 187 10.70 -3.17 1.82
C ASP A 187 9.53 -3.32 2.79
N ALA A 188 8.93 -2.21 3.25
CA ALA A 188 7.80 -2.28 4.18
C ALA A 188 6.62 -3.07 3.62
N TRP A 189 6.23 -2.84 2.36
CA TRP A 189 5.17 -3.62 1.71
C TRP A 189 5.53 -5.08 1.50
N SER A 190 6.80 -5.40 1.20
CA SER A 190 7.23 -6.79 1.05
C SER A 190 7.20 -7.55 2.39
N PHE A 191 7.58 -6.91 3.50
CA PHE A 191 7.42 -7.51 4.83
C PHE A 191 5.96 -7.60 5.25
N SER A 192 5.13 -6.58 4.99
CA SER A 192 3.69 -6.63 5.32
C SER A 192 2.95 -7.71 4.54
N ARG A 193 3.23 -7.87 3.23
CA ARG A 193 2.68 -8.97 2.42
C ARG A 193 3.17 -10.35 2.88
N ALA A 194 4.41 -10.43 3.36
CA ALA A 194 4.97 -11.65 3.96
C ALA A 194 4.52 -11.90 5.42
N ASN A 195 3.64 -11.06 6.00
CA ASN A 195 3.22 -11.11 7.41
C ASN A 195 4.38 -10.96 8.42
N GLN A 196 5.49 -10.32 8.01
CA GLN A 196 6.69 -10.06 8.83
C GLN A 196 6.76 -8.62 9.39
N LEU A 197 5.76 -7.77 9.06
CA LEU A 197 5.64 -6.40 9.52
C LEU A 197 4.15 -6.04 9.58
N ASN A 198 3.73 -5.27 10.60
CA ASN A 198 2.33 -4.86 10.74
C ASN A 198 1.88 -4.03 9.52
N ALA A 199 0.72 -4.34 8.93
CA ALA A 199 0.22 -3.66 7.74
C ALA A 199 0.07 -2.14 7.93
N ASN A 200 -0.16 -1.65 9.15
CA ASN A 200 -0.16 -0.22 9.48
C ASN A 200 1.14 0.51 9.08
N ILE A 201 2.28 -0.19 8.99
CA ILE A 201 3.55 0.42 8.60
C ILE A 201 3.64 0.58 7.08
N GLY A 202 3.27 -0.44 6.30
CA GLY A 202 3.16 -0.32 4.84
C GLY A 202 2.13 0.74 4.42
N LEU A 203 0.98 0.75 5.09
CA LEU A 203 -0.07 1.75 4.91
C LEU A 203 0.39 3.16 5.36
N GLY A 204 1.02 3.28 6.53
CA GLY A 204 1.54 4.57 7.02
C GLY A 204 2.62 5.19 6.13
N ILE A 205 3.36 4.38 5.38
CA ILE A 205 4.39 4.83 4.43
C ILE A 205 3.81 5.34 3.12
N ILE A 206 2.60 4.97 2.70
CA ILE A 206 1.97 5.52 1.48
C ILE A 206 1.22 6.84 1.73
N GLU A 207 1.03 7.25 2.99
CA GLU A 207 0.23 8.44 3.34
C GLU A 207 0.87 9.78 2.92
N TYR A 208 2.19 9.85 2.69
CA TYR A 208 2.85 11.10 2.25
C TYR A 208 2.82 11.31 0.73
N LEU A 209 2.27 10.35 -0.04
CA LEU A 209 2.37 10.37 -1.51
C LEU A 209 1.63 11.54 -2.16
N ASP A 210 0.76 12.25 -1.44
CA ASP A 210 0.17 13.53 -1.91
C ASP A 210 1.24 14.63 -2.11
N LYS A 211 2.43 14.47 -1.52
CA LYS A 211 3.59 15.37 -1.66
C LYS A 211 4.65 14.84 -2.62
N GLU A 212 4.51 13.58 -3.07
CA GLU A 212 5.56 12.91 -3.82
C GLU A 212 5.58 13.33 -5.30
N MET A 213 6.74 13.85 -5.73
CA MET A 213 6.98 14.47 -7.02
C MET A 213 8.11 13.80 -7.81
N ASP A 214 8.86 12.88 -7.18
CA ASP A 214 9.88 12.06 -7.85
C ASP A 214 9.25 10.76 -8.40
N TYR A 215 9.62 10.38 -9.63
CA TYR A 215 9.12 9.16 -10.29
C TYR A 215 9.49 7.87 -9.55
N VAL A 216 10.72 7.75 -9.02
CA VAL A 216 11.24 6.49 -8.47
C VAL A 216 10.47 6.02 -7.20
N PRO A 217 10.17 6.88 -6.21
CA PRO A 217 9.23 6.53 -5.13
C PRO A 217 7.82 6.24 -5.63
N ARG A 218 7.32 7.02 -6.62
CA ARG A 218 5.96 6.89 -7.15
C ARG A 218 5.72 5.51 -7.75
N THR A 219 6.58 5.08 -8.67
CA THR A 219 6.48 3.75 -9.30
C THR A 219 6.71 2.61 -8.30
N ALA A 220 7.51 2.83 -7.25
CA ALA A 220 7.69 1.86 -6.16
C ALA A 220 6.43 1.70 -5.30
N ALA A 221 5.67 2.78 -5.06
CA ALA A 221 4.38 2.72 -4.38
C ALA A 221 3.31 2.03 -5.23
N ASN A 222 3.17 2.42 -6.49
CA ASN A 222 2.08 1.92 -7.35
C ASN A 222 2.17 0.41 -7.60
N LYS A 223 3.39 -0.16 -7.61
CA LYS A 223 3.63 -1.62 -7.65
C LYS A 223 3.15 -2.38 -6.40
N GLN A 224 2.86 -1.68 -5.30
CA GLN A 224 2.25 -2.23 -4.08
C GLN A 224 0.76 -1.85 -3.99
N LEU A 225 0.39 -0.63 -4.39
CA LEU A 225 -1.00 -0.18 -4.44
C LEU A 225 -1.84 -0.99 -5.43
N SER A 226 -1.26 -1.49 -6.53
CA SER A 226 -1.95 -2.39 -7.46
C SER A 226 -2.24 -3.78 -6.87
N TYR A 227 -1.50 -4.20 -5.84
CA TYR A 227 -1.86 -5.38 -5.04
C TYR A 227 -3.07 -5.09 -4.15
N LEU A 228 -3.10 -3.94 -3.46
CA LEU A 228 -4.28 -3.50 -2.72
C LEU A 228 -5.51 -3.38 -3.63
N ASP A 229 -5.38 -2.77 -4.80
CA ASP A 229 -6.45 -2.65 -5.78
C ASP A 229 -6.99 -4.02 -6.20
N SER A 230 -6.09 -4.97 -6.52
CA SER A 230 -6.45 -6.34 -6.90
C SER A 230 -7.19 -7.11 -5.80
N MET A 231 -6.78 -6.92 -4.53
CA MET A 231 -7.34 -7.61 -3.35
C MET A 231 -8.64 -6.97 -2.87
N LEU A 232 -8.73 -5.64 -2.90
CA LEU A 232 -9.88 -4.86 -2.45
C LEU A 232 -10.97 -4.71 -3.53
N SER A 233 -10.72 -5.05 -4.79
CA SER A 233 -11.66 -4.81 -5.91
C SER A 233 -13.06 -5.41 -5.74
N LYS A 234 -13.21 -6.43 -4.88
CA LYS A 234 -14.50 -7.09 -4.54
C LYS A 234 -15.06 -6.67 -3.17
N SER A 235 -14.42 -5.75 -2.46
CA SER A 235 -14.80 -5.34 -1.10
C SER A 235 -15.76 -4.15 -1.07
N ASN A 236 -16.60 -4.08 -0.05
CA ASN A 236 -17.45 -2.93 0.28
C ASN A 236 -16.66 -1.62 0.51
N TYR A 237 -15.40 -1.70 0.97
CA TYR A 237 -14.54 -0.53 1.18
C TYR A 237 -13.87 -0.01 -0.09
N TYR A 238 -14.04 -0.67 -1.24
CA TYR A 238 -13.34 -0.31 -2.48
C TYR A 238 -13.58 1.14 -2.92
N GLY A 239 -14.81 1.65 -2.77
CA GLY A 239 -15.13 3.06 -3.06
C GLY A 239 -14.33 4.06 -2.21
N LYS A 240 -14.09 3.74 -0.93
CA LYS A 240 -13.25 4.54 -0.03
C LYS A 240 -11.77 4.46 -0.45
N PHE A 241 -11.28 3.28 -0.84
CA PHE A 241 -9.94 3.11 -1.41
C PHE A 241 -9.74 3.95 -2.68
N LYS A 242 -10.67 3.90 -3.67
CA LYS A 242 -10.60 4.77 -4.86
C LYS A 242 -10.53 6.25 -4.50
N SER A 243 -11.33 6.71 -3.54
CA SER A 243 -11.31 8.10 -3.07
C SER A 243 -10.00 8.51 -2.39
N ILE A 244 -9.30 7.57 -1.74
CA ILE A 244 -8.00 7.81 -1.12
C ILE A 244 -6.89 7.84 -2.19
N MET A 245 -6.94 6.93 -3.15
CA MET A 245 -5.98 6.89 -4.27
C MET A 245 -6.04 8.18 -5.11
N ARG A 246 -7.24 8.72 -5.39
CA ARG A 246 -7.41 10.05 -6.01
C ARG A 246 -6.69 11.14 -5.22
N LYS A 247 -6.98 11.28 -3.92
CA LYS A 247 -6.34 12.28 -3.04
C LYS A 247 -4.81 12.13 -2.93
N LEU A 248 -4.27 10.93 -3.13
CA LEU A 248 -2.83 10.69 -3.17
C LEU A 248 -2.18 10.97 -4.54
N VAL A 249 -2.93 11.15 -5.63
CA VAL A 249 -2.39 11.50 -6.96
C VAL A 249 -2.66 12.94 -7.37
N ASP A 250 -3.85 13.48 -7.09
CA ASP A 250 -4.30 14.88 -7.15
C ASP A 250 -3.22 15.90 -7.58
N LYS A 251 -2.44 16.44 -6.63
CA LYS A 251 -1.38 17.45 -6.83
C LYS A 251 -0.25 17.05 -7.79
N ALA A 252 0.00 15.75 -7.94
CA ALA A 252 0.99 15.23 -8.89
C ALA A 252 0.38 15.12 -10.29
N TYR A 253 -0.93 14.89 -10.41
CA TYR A 253 -1.66 14.99 -11.67
C TYR A 253 -1.78 16.45 -12.14
N ASP A 254 -2.04 17.42 -11.25
CA ASP A 254 -2.03 18.86 -11.61
C ASP A 254 -0.73 19.28 -12.33
N LYS A 255 0.40 18.70 -11.89
CA LYS A 255 1.75 19.03 -12.38
C LYS A 255 2.23 18.17 -13.55
N PHE A 256 1.74 16.94 -13.68
CA PHE A 256 2.24 15.96 -14.66
C PHE A 256 1.11 15.21 -15.42
N GLY A 257 -0.13 15.71 -15.40
CA GLY A 257 -1.28 15.09 -16.08
C GLY A 257 -1.24 15.18 -17.61
N LEU A 258 -2.25 14.59 -18.27
CA LEU A 258 -2.28 14.21 -19.70
C LEU A 258 -2.00 15.33 -20.72
N ASN A 259 -2.19 16.60 -20.35
CA ASN A 259 -1.97 17.76 -21.24
C ASN A 259 -0.56 18.36 -21.14
N ASN A 260 0.31 17.89 -20.24
CA ASN A 260 1.62 18.52 -20.00
C ASN A 260 2.62 18.28 -21.14
N THR A 261 3.43 19.30 -21.44
CA THR A 261 4.41 19.32 -22.54
C THR A 261 5.75 19.89 -22.08
N GLY A 262 6.85 19.58 -22.80
CA GLY A 262 8.18 20.10 -22.47
C GLY A 262 8.86 19.41 -21.27
N LEU A 263 8.34 18.25 -20.86
CA LEU A 263 8.86 17.45 -19.75
C LEU A 263 10.21 16.79 -20.11
N ASN A 264 11.11 16.67 -19.13
CA ASN A 264 12.33 15.86 -19.27
C ASN A 264 12.01 14.35 -19.15
N HIS A 265 12.95 13.48 -19.55
CA HIS A 265 12.74 12.03 -19.62
C HIS A 265 12.16 11.37 -18.34
N LEU A 266 12.60 11.80 -17.14
CA LEU A 266 12.05 11.29 -15.87
C LEU A 266 10.67 11.88 -15.54
N GLN A 267 10.40 13.11 -16.00
CA GLN A 267 9.08 13.74 -15.89
C GLN A 267 8.07 13.13 -16.88
N SER A 268 8.48 12.69 -18.07
CA SER A 268 7.63 11.92 -18.99
C SER A 268 7.21 10.58 -18.38
N TYR A 269 8.13 9.87 -17.72
CA TYR A 269 7.78 8.68 -16.94
C TYR A 269 6.83 9.01 -15.77
N MET A 270 7.06 10.12 -15.06
CA MET A 270 6.14 10.60 -14.02
C MET A 270 4.74 10.90 -14.60
N MET A 271 4.66 11.47 -15.80
CA MET A 271 3.41 11.78 -16.50
C MET A 271 2.60 10.51 -16.81
N SER A 272 3.23 9.47 -17.37
CA SER A 272 2.58 8.16 -17.58
C SER A 272 2.15 7.55 -16.24
N GLU A 273 3.02 7.58 -15.24
CA GLU A 273 2.80 6.95 -13.93
C GLU A 273 1.66 7.62 -13.15
N VAL A 274 1.57 8.97 -13.09
CA VAL A 274 0.44 9.64 -12.43
C VAL A 274 -0.85 9.57 -13.24
N SER A 275 -0.77 9.63 -14.57
CA SER A 275 -1.96 9.61 -15.42
C SER A 275 -2.64 8.24 -15.42
N SER A 276 -1.89 7.14 -15.31
CA SER A 276 -2.47 5.82 -15.07
C SER A 276 -3.27 5.84 -13.77
N ILE A 277 -2.64 6.14 -12.62
CA ILE A 277 -3.32 6.17 -11.31
C ILE A 277 -4.58 7.04 -11.35
N ALA A 278 -4.48 8.25 -11.90
CA ALA A 278 -5.58 9.19 -11.95
C ALA A 278 -6.78 8.64 -12.73
N CYS A 279 -6.55 8.10 -13.93
CA CYS A 279 -7.61 7.54 -14.75
C CYS A 279 -8.09 6.15 -14.26
N ASP A 280 -7.21 5.33 -13.66
CA ASP A 280 -7.53 4.02 -13.05
C ASP A 280 -8.41 4.13 -11.80
N PHE A 281 -8.36 5.28 -11.11
CA PHE A 281 -9.15 5.59 -9.91
C PHE A 281 -10.23 6.67 -10.12
N ASP A 282 -10.62 6.93 -11.37
CA ASP A 282 -11.72 7.83 -11.76
C ASP A 282 -11.53 9.30 -11.29
N LEU A 283 -10.33 9.86 -11.41
CA LEU A 283 -10.11 11.31 -11.24
C LEU A 283 -10.82 12.06 -12.39
N PRO A 284 -11.85 12.90 -12.12
CA PRO A 284 -12.72 13.46 -13.16
C PRO A 284 -11.98 14.20 -14.28
N GLU A 285 -10.91 14.90 -13.92
CA GLU A 285 -10.03 15.65 -14.81
C GLU A 285 -9.34 14.70 -15.81
N CYS A 286 -8.79 13.58 -15.33
CA CYS A 286 -8.14 12.58 -16.16
C CYS A 286 -9.12 11.88 -17.10
N ILE A 287 -10.32 11.55 -16.62
CA ILE A 287 -11.38 10.98 -17.47
C ILE A 287 -11.78 11.98 -18.56
N THR A 288 -11.99 13.24 -18.20
CA THR A 288 -12.41 14.30 -19.14
C THR A 288 -11.36 14.55 -20.23
N ASP A 289 -10.08 14.64 -19.86
CA ASP A 289 -8.99 14.81 -20.82
C ASP A 289 -8.78 13.58 -21.70
N ALA A 290 -8.86 12.37 -21.14
CA ALA A 290 -8.72 11.14 -21.92
C ALA A 290 -9.86 10.98 -22.93
N LYS A 291 -11.13 11.21 -22.53
CA LYS A 291 -12.26 11.17 -23.46
C LYS A 291 -12.10 12.23 -24.55
N ARG A 292 -11.84 13.50 -24.20
CA ARG A 292 -11.61 14.58 -25.18
C ARG A 292 -10.54 14.24 -26.21
N GLN A 293 -9.38 13.74 -25.79
CA GLN A 293 -8.29 13.38 -26.70
C GLN A 293 -8.65 12.18 -27.60
N PHE A 294 -9.42 11.21 -27.09
CA PHE A 294 -9.89 10.07 -27.87
C PHE A 294 -11.00 10.46 -28.87
N ASP A 295 -11.96 11.29 -28.45
CA ASP A 295 -13.03 11.84 -29.30
C ASP A 295 -12.43 12.64 -30.47
N ASP A 296 -11.39 13.44 -30.22
CA ASP A 296 -10.69 14.21 -31.25
C ASP A 296 -9.93 13.31 -32.25
N TRP A 297 -9.45 12.14 -31.82
CA TRP A 297 -8.93 11.12 -32.73
C TRP A 297 -10.05 10.38 -33.50
N MET A 298 -11.18 10.05 -32.86
CA MET A 298 -12.35 9.47 -33.55
C MET A 298 -12.86 10.35 -34.69
N LYS A 299 -12.83 11.68 -34.51
CA LYS A 299 -13.17 12.67 -35.56
C LYS A 299 -12.16 12.70 -36.72
N LYS A 300 -10.92 12.24 -36.50
CA LYS A 300 -9.81 12.24 -37.49
C LYS A 300 -8.98 10.94 -37.40
N PRO A 301 -9.51 9.77 -37.81
CA PRO A 301 -8.87 8.48 -37.55
C PRO A 301 -7.44 8.37 -38.08
N GLN A 302 -7.16 9.01 -39.22
CA GLN A 302 -5.86 8.99 -39.90
C GLN A 302 -4.83 9.98 -39.30
N ASP A 303 -5.21 10.86 -38.37
CA ASP A 303 -4.35 11.89 -37.80
C ASP A 303 -4.33 11.83 -36.25
N ASN A 304 -3.79 10.71 -35.74
CA ASN A 304 -3.72 10.45 -34.30
C ASN A 304 -2.70 11.37 -33.59
N LYS A 305 -3.20 12.47 -33.02
CA LYS A 305 -2.41 13.44 -32.23
C LYS A 305 -2.07 12.99 -30.80
N ILE A 306 -2.56 11.85 -30.33
CA ILE A 306 -2.32 11.39 -28.97
C ILE A 306 -0.84 11.03 -28.80
N ASN A 307 -0.19 11.62 -27.80
CA ASN A 307 1.20 11.35 -27.43
C ASN A 307 1.43 9.83 -27.29
N PRO A 308 2.38 9.22 -28.04
CA PRO A 308 2.66 7.78 -27.97
C PRO A 308 2.79 7.22 -26.55
N ASP A 309 3.42 7.95 -25.63
CA ASP A 309 3.62 7.52 -24.23
C ASP A 309 2.30 7.47 -23.41
N MET A 310 1.24 8.13 -23.89
CA MET A 310 -0.07 8.22 -23.24
C MET A 310 -1.14 7.35 -23.91
N ARG A 311 -0.88 6.82 -25.12
CA ARG A 311 -1.89 6.13 -25.95
C ARG A 311 -2.64 5.04 -25.21
N TYR A 312 -1.94 4.10 -24.58
CA TYR A 312 -2.59 3.05 -23.78
C TYR A 312 -3.51 3.62 -22.69
N ILE A 313 -3.05 4.61 -21.92
CA ILE A 313 -3.83 5.20 -20.82
C ILE A 313 -5.11 5.85 -21.36
N ILE A 314 -4.99 6.64 -22.42
CA ILE A 314 -6.12 7.35 -23.03
C ILE A 314 -7.11 6.38 -23.69
N TYR A 315 -6.63 5.41 -24.47
CA TYR A 315 -7.49 4.42 -25.13
C TYR A 315 -8.21 3.55 -24.08
N CYS A 316 -7.47 3.05 -23.09
CA CYS A 316 -8.02 2.24 -22.02
C CYS A 316 -9.11 3.00 -21.25
N THR A 317 -8.87 4.27 -20.94
CA THR A 317 -9.84 5.13 -20.23
C THR A 317 -11.08 5.43 -21.05
N ALA A 318 -10.92 5.77 -22.34
CA ALA A 318 -12.05 6.04 -23.23
C ALA A 318 -12.91 4.78 -23.46
N ILE A 319 -12.28 3.62 -23.71
CA ILE A 319 -12.98 2.34 -23.88
C ILE A 319 -13.64 1.86 -22.58
N ARG A 320 -13.05 2.18 -21.42
CA ARG A 320 -13.59 1.86 -20.09
C ARG A 320 -14.81 2.70 -19.72
N THR A 321 -14.78 4.00 -20.07
CA THR A 321 -15.83 5.01 -19.74
C THR A 321 -16.73 5.36 -20.92
N GLY A 322 -16.67 4.55 -21.97
CA GLY A 322 -17.46 4.61 -23.20
C GLY A 322 -18.36 3.39 -23.35
N GLY A 323 -18.70 3.05 -24.58
CA GLY A 323 -19.51 1.89 -24.92
C GLY A 323 -18.97 1.11 -26.11
N GLU A 324 -19.88 0.65 -26.97
CA GLU A 324 -19.50 -0.09 -28.17
C GLU A 324 -18.85 0.79 -29.25
N GLU A 325 -19.16 2.09 -29.33
CA GLU A 325 -18.63 2.95 -30.40
C GLU A 325 -17.11 3.13 -30.30
N GLU A 326 -16.63 3.49 -29.11
CA GLU A 326 -15.21 3.66 -28.80
C GLU A 326 -14.43 2.34 -28.96
N TRP A 327 -15.04 1.22 -28.51
CA TRP A 327 -14.46 -0.12 -28.65
C TRP A 327 -14.37 -0.55 -30.12
N ASN A 328 -15.45 -0.41 -30.89
CA ASN A 328 -15.48 -0.75 -32.31
C ASN A 328 -14.56 0.17 -33.13
N PHE A 329 -14.38 1.44 -32.72
CA PHE A 329 -13.38 2.32 -33.31
C PHE A 329 -11.96 1.81 -33.08
N ALA A 330 -11.56 1.55 -31.83
CA ALA A 330 -10.24 1.03 -31.50
C ALA A 330 -9.98 -0.34 -32.17
N TYR A 331 -10.99 -1.19 -32.29
CA TYR A 331 -10.89 -2.48 -33.00
C TYR A 331 -10.65 -2.29 -34.51
N ARG A 332 -11.34 -1.34 -35.17
CA ARG A 332 -11.05 -0.98 -36.58
C ARG A 332 -9.63 -0.44 -36.74
N GLN A 333 -9.16 0.39 -35.82
CA GLN A 333 -7.78 0.90 -35.83
C GLN A 333 -6.75 -0.22 -35.63
N TYR A 334 -7.03 -1.22 -34.77
CA TYR A 334 -6.19 -2.41 -34.62
C TYR A 334 -6.03 -3.16 -35.95
N LYS A 335 -7.14 -3.43 -36.65
CA LYS A 335 -7.15 -4.17 -37.94
C LYS A 335 -6.47 -3.39 -39.08
N GLN A 336 -6.32 -2.07 -38.94
CA GLN A 336 -5.63 -1.19 -39.90
C GLN A 336 -4.16 -0.89 -39.51
N SER A 337 -3.75 -1.19 -38.28
CA SER A 337 -2.41 -0.88 -37.79
C SER A 337 -1.33 -1.79 -38.39
N THR A 338 -0.32 -1.16 -38.99
CA THR A 338 0.95 -1.80 -39.38
C THR A 338 2.05 -1.69 -38.31
N THR A 339 1.81 -0.93 -37.24
CA THR A 339 2.82 -0.59 -36.22
C THR A 339 2.66 -1.47 -34.98
N ALA A 340 3.67 -2.27 -34.65
CA ALA A 340 3.59 -3.29 -33.59
C ALA A 340 3.26 -2.72 -32.19
N SER A 341 3.85 -1.58 -31.81
CA SER A 341 3.56 -0.91 -30.53
C SER A 341 2.15 -0.32 -30.47
N GLU A 342 1.62 0.15 -31.60
CA GLU A 342 0.25 0.64 -31.70
C GLU A 342 -0.76 -0.52 -31.62
N THR A 343 -0.43 -1.65 -32.25
CA THR A 343 -1.19 -2.90 -32.13
C THR A 343 -1.24 -3.41 -30.69
N ASP A 344 -0.14 -3.37 -29.93
CA ASP A 344 -0.14 -3.74 -28.50
C ASP A 344 -0.98 -2.77 -27.66
N ASN A 345 -0.78 -1.45 -27.82
CA ASN A 345 -1.59 -0.42 -27.16
C ASN A 345 -3.10 -0.66 -27.38
N LEU A 346 -3.50 -0.93 -28.62
CA LEU A 346 -4.90 -1.14 -28.99
C LEU A 346 -5.45 -2.45 -28.42
N LEU A 347 -4.78 -3.59 -28.63
CA LEU A 347 -5.22 -4.88 -28.06
C LEU A 347 -5.31 -4.83 -26.53
N ARG A 348 -4.33 -4.22 -25.86
CA ARG A 348 -4.34 -4.05 -24.41
C ARG A 348 -5.46 -3.12 -23.93
N SER A 349 -5.80 -2.08 -24.70
CA SER A 349 -6.89 -1.13 -24.37
C SER A 349 -8.30 -1.70 -24.60
N LEU A 350 -8.48 -2.59 -25.59
CA LEU A 350 -9.77 -3.26 -25.86
C LEU A 350 -10.23 -4.15 -24.69
N ALA A 351 -9.29 -4.62 -23.87
CA ALA A 351 -9.58 -5.35 -22.62
C ALA A 351 -10.05 -4.44 -21.47
N CYS A 352 -10.01 -3.10 -21.60
CA CYS A 352 -10.38 -2.17 -20.54
C CYS A 352 -11.90 -1.88 -20.45
N SER A 353 -12.71 -2.35 -21.40
CA SER A 353 -14.17 -2.15 -21.34
C SER A 353 -14.78 -2.75 -20.07
N GLU A 354 -15.69 -2.04 -19.41
CA GLU A 354 -16.46 -2.57 -18.27
C GLU A 354 -17.74 -3.31 -18.72
N VAL A 355 -18.00 -3.41 -20.03
CA VAL A 355 -19.20 -4.05 -20.61
C VAL A 355 -18.99 -5.58 -20.79
N PRO A 356 -19.70 -6.45 -20.04
CA PRO A 356 -19.40 -7.89 -20.02
C PRO A 356 -19.48 -8.60 -21.37
N TRP A 357 -20.48 -8.26 -22.19
CA TRP A 357 -20.67 -8.93 -23.48
C TRP A 357 -19.61 -8.53 -24.52
N ILE A 358 -19.07 -7.31 -24.43
CA ILE A 358 -17.96 -6.85 -25.28
C ILE A 358 -16.67 -7.61 -24.91
N LEU A 359 -16.40 -7.81 -23.62
CA LEU A 359 -15.28 -8.65 -23.16
C LEU A 359 -15.43 -10.11 -23.60
N GLN A 360 -16.64 -10.68 -23.53
CA GLN A 360 -16.92 -12.03 -24.02
C GLN A 360 -16.72 -12.14 -25.55
N ARG A 361 -17.16 -11.14 -26.33
CA ARG A 361 -16.90 -11.04 -27.78
C ARG A 361 -15.40 -10.97 -28.06
N TYR A 362 -14.65 -10.20 -27.27
CA TYR A 362 -13.20 -10.04 -27.43
C TYR A 362 -12.43 -11.33 -27.12
N LEU A 363 -12.83 -12.08 -26.09
CA LEU A 363 -12.29 -13.41 -25.80
C LEU A 363 -12.56 -14.40 -26.93
N GLN A 364 -13.74 -14.35 -27.55
CA GLN A 364 -14.04 -15.16 -28.74
C GLN A 364 -13.15 -14.78 -29.93
N TYR A 365 -12.96 -13.48 -30.21
CA TYR A 365 -12.03 -13.02 -31.24
C TYR A 365 -10.58 -13.46 -30.98
N ALA A 366 -10.15 -13.54 -29.71
CA ALA A 366 -8.82 -13.99 -29.34
C ALA A 366 -8.55 -15.47 -29.71
N ILE A 367 -9.60 -16.27 -29.97
CA ILE A 367 -9.50 -17.66 -30.44
C ILE A 367 -10.05 -17.85 -31.87
N THR A 368 -10.11 -16.77 -32.66
CA THR A 368 -10.56 -16.77 -34.06
C THR A 368 -9.43 -16.19 -34.93
N PRO A 369 -8.67 -17.02 -35.67
CA PRO A 369 -7.42 -16.60 -36.34
C PRO A 369 -7.57 -15.47 -37.36
N GLU A 370 -8.73 -15.37 -37.99
CA GLU A 370 -9.12 -14.33 -38.95
C GLU A 370 -9.28 -12.97 -38.26
N GLU A 371 -9.70 -13.02 -36.99
CA GLU A 371 -9.93 -11.85 -36.16
C GLU A 371 -8.66 -11.38 -35.45
N ILE A 372 -7.93 -12.30 -34.83
CA ILE A 372 -6.71 -12.03 -34.05
C ILE A 372 -5.65 -13.13 -34.27
N ARG A 373 -4.40 -12.72 -34.45
CA ARG A 373 -3.24 -13.63 -34.62
C ARG A 373 -3.09 -14.54 -33.40
N LYS A 374 -2.92 -15.86 -33.59
CA LYS A 374 -2.79 -16.87 -32.51
C LYS A 374 -1.78 -16.52 -31.39
N GLN A 375 -0.72 -15.77 -31.71
CA GLN A 375 0.29 -15.34 -30.74
C GLN A 375 -0.22 -14.34 -29.69
N GLU A 376 -1.26 -13.54 -30.00
CA GLU A 376 -1.77 -12.50 -29.09
C GLU A 376 -2.71 -13.08 -28.02
N THR A 377 -3.28 -14.26 -28.28
CA THR A 377 -4.33 -14.91 -27.46
C THR A 377 -3.96 -14.98 -25.98
N GLY A 378 -2.73 -15.39 -25.67
CA GLY A 378 -2.22 -15.45 -24.29
C GLY A 378 -2.13 -14.07 -23.61
N SER A 379 -1.82 -13.00 -24.36
CA SER A 379 -1.80 -11.63 -23.83
C SER A 379 -3.23 -11.15 -23.54
N ILE A 380 -4.16 -11.38 -24.47
CA ILE A 380 -5.56 -10.96 -24.34
C ILE A 380 -6.25 -11.64 -23.16
N LEU A 381 -6.06 -12.95 -22.98
CA LEU A 381 -6.58 -13.69 -21.82
C LEU A 381 -6.11 -13.08 -20.50
N VAL A 382 -4.84 -12.66 -20.41
CA VAL A 382 -4.25 -12.03 -19.21
C VAL A 382 -4.74 -10.59 -19.01
N ASN A 383 -4.94 -9.85 -20.10
CA ASN A 383 -5.45 -8.47 -20.05
C ASN A 383 -6.92 -8.45 -19.60
N VAL A 384 -7.79 -9.29 -20.17
CA VAL A 384 -9.20 -9.40 -19.75
C VAL A 384 -9.29 -9.97 -18.34
N ALA A 385 -8.44 -10.92 -17.93
CA ALA A 385 -8.42 -11.42 -16.56
C ALA A 385 -7.92 -10.37 -15.52
N SER A 386 -7.14 -9.39 -15.97
CA SER A 386 -6.69 -8.27 -15.12
C SER A 386 -7.78 -7.18 -14.96
N ASN A 387 -8.78 -7.14 -15.85
CA ASN A 387 -9.95 -6.26 -15.72
C ASN A 387 -10.82 -6.70 -14.53
N LYS A 388 -11.34 -5.72 -13.78
CA LYS A 388 -12.13 -5.92 -12.55
C LYS A 388 -13.46 -6.65 -12.80
N ILE A 389 -14.09 -6.40 -13.96
CA ILE A 389 -15.26 -7.11 -14.48
C ILE A 389 -14.81 -8.37 -15.27
N GLY A 390 -13.76 -8.23 -16.09
CA GLY A 390 -13.29 -9.30 -16.98
C GLY A 390 -12.71 -10.53 -16.28
N ARG A 391 -12.27 -10.44 -15.02
CA ARG A 391 -11.65 -11.54 -14.24
C ARG A 391 -12.46 -12.85 -14.28
N SER A 392 -13.75 -12.79 -13.97
CA SER A 392 -14.62 -13.97 -13.96
C SER A 392 -14.95 -14.46 -15.36
N ILE A 393 -15.14 -13.54 -16.31
CA ILE A 393 -15.42 -13.85 -17.73
C ILE A 393 -14.24 -14.62 -18.33
N ALA A 394 -13.01 -14.12 -18.14
CA ALA A 394 -11.79 -14.76 -18.61
C ALA A 394 -11.52 -16.11 -17.92
N TRP A 395 -11.78 -16.23 -16.61
CA TRP A 395 -11.64 -17.51 -15.90
C TRP A 395 -12.62 -18.56 -16.44
N ASN A 396 -13.92 -18.24 -16.51
CA ASN A 396 -14.93 -19.14 -17.03
C ASN A 396 -14.66 -19.51 -18.50
N PHE A 397 -14.15 -18.58 -19.31
CA PHE A 397 -13.73 -18.82 -20.69
C PHE A 397 -12.54 -19.78 -20.76
N VAL A 398 -11.49 -19.56 -19.96
CA VAL A 398 -10.32 -20.46 -19.87
C VAL A 398 -10.73 -21.86 -19.42
N GLN A 399 -11.63 -21.99 -18.44
CA GLN A 399 -12.14 -23.29 -18.00
C GLN A 399 -12.94 -23.99 -19.11
N SER A 400 -13.89 -23.29 -19.74
CA SER A 400 -14.79 -23.88 -20.77
C SER A 400 -14.15 -24.12 -22.14
N LYS A 401 -12.91 -23.66 -22.35
CA LYS A 401 -12.15 -23.79 -23.60
C LYS A 401 -10.72 -24.29 -23.40
N TRP A 402 -10.40 -24.85 -22.23
CA TRP A 402 -9.01 -25.13 -21.84
C TRP A 402 -8.25 -25.93 -22.90
N ASP A 403 -8.74 -27.11 -23.30
CA ASP A 403 -8.02 -28.00 -24.21
C ASP A 403 -7.73 -27.33 -25.58
N TYR A 404 -8.74 -26.67 -26.14
CA TYR A 404 -8.61 -25.94 -27.41
C TYR A 404 -7.61 -24.76 -27.31
N ILE A 405 -7.65 -24.00 -26.23
CA ILE A 405 -6.70 -22.90 -26.00
C ILE A 405 -5.29 -23.45 -25.73
N HIS A 406 -5.19 -24.51 -24.92
CA HIS A 406 -3.93 -25.14 -24.55
C HIS A 406 -3.22 -25.66 -25.79
N ASP A 407 -3.83 -26.57 -26.54
CA ASP A 407 -3.15 -27.29 -27.61
C ASP A 407 -2.93 -26.40 -28.84
N ASP A 408 -3.96 -25.64 -29.22
CA ASP A 408 -4.02 -24.97 -30.52
C ASP A 408 -3.45 -23.53 -30.48
N TYR A 409 -3.27 -22.95 -29.29
CA TYR A 409 -2.80 -21.55 -29.09
C TYR A 409 -1.67 -21.38 -28.06
N LEU A 410 -1.46 -22.30 -27.12
CA LEU A 410 -0.51 -22.09 -26.01
C LEU A 410 0.65 -23.10 -25.97
N ALA A 411 0.45 -24.35 -26.41
CA ALA A 411 1.43 -25.43 -26.27
C ALA A 411 2.77 -25.12 -26.97
N GLY A 412 2.72 -24.43 -28.11
CA GLY A 412 3.89 -23.98 -28.86
C GLY A 412 4.61 -22.75 -28.30
N TYR A 413 3.99 -21.99 -27.39
CA TYR A 413 4.50 -20.69 -26.93
C TYR A 413 5.07 -20.75 -25.50
N TRP A 414 6.18 -20.04 -25.28
CA TRP A 414 6.93 -20.05 -24.00
C TRP A 414 6.08 -19.74 -22.76
N ASN A 415 5.08 -18.86 -22.88
CA ASN A 415 4.20 -18.45 -21.79
C ASN A 415 2.90 -19.28 -21.69
N GLY A 416 2.71 -20.35 -22.47
CA GLY A 416 1.45 -21.09 -22.52
C GLY A 416 0.96 -21.58 -21.16
N GLY A 417 1.84 -22.25 -20.41
CA GLY A 417 1.54 -22.67 -19.04
C GLY A 417 1.35 -21.50 -18.04
N GLY A 418 1.79 -20.29 -18.38
CA GLY A 418 1.70 -19.11 -17.52
C GLY A 418 0.30 -18.50 -17.41
N VAL A 419 -0.62 -18.80 -18.34
CA VAL A 419 -1.96 -18.19 -18.38
C VAL A 419 -2.74 -18.47 -17.09
N ILE A 420 -2.84 -19.73 -16.64
CA ILE A 420 -3.54 -20.10 -15.39
C ILE A 420 -3.03 -19.26 -14.22
N LYS A 421 -1.70 -19.13 -14.07
CA LYS A 421 -1.07 -18.37 -12.99
C LYS A 421 -1.41 -16.88 -13.03
N GLN A 422 -1.55 -16.28 -14.22
CA GLN A 422 -1.89 -14.87 -14.36
C GLN A 422 -3.40 -14.61 -14.14
N VAL A 423 -4.27 -15.51 -14.59
CA VAL A 423 -5.72 -15.41 -14.37
C VAL A 423 -6.05 -15.58 -12.87
N ALA A 424 -5.48 -16.61 -12.23
CA ALA A 424 -5.67 -16.88 -10.80
C ALA A 424 -4.83 -15.97 -9.86
N ARG A 425 -3.90 -15.14 -10.39
CA ARG A 425 -2.99 -14.25 -9.63
C ARG A 425 -3.69 -13.40 -8.56
N VAL A 426 -4.96 -13.08 -8.85
CA VAL A 426 -5.81 -12.10 -8.17
C VAL A 426 -6.98 -12.74 -7.42
N PHE A 427 -7.02 -14.07 -7.33
CA PHE A 427 -7.92 -14.79 -6.44
C PHE A 427 -7.43 -14.66 -4.98
N ASN A 428 -8.35 -14.51 -4.04
CA ASN A 428 -8.03 -14.28 -2.62
C ASN A 428 -9.05 -14.86 -1.64
N THR A 429 -9.92 -15.78 -2.09
CA THR A 429 -10.90 -16.49 -1.27
C THR A 429 -10.71 -18.01 -1.36
N GLU A 430 -11.08 -18.74 -0.30
CA GLU A 430 -11.03 -20.22 -0.27
C GLU A 430 -11.90 -20.85 -1.37
N PHE A 431 -12.99 -20.19 -1.77
CA PHE A 431 -13.84 -20.62 -2.88
C PHE A 431 -13.12 -20.55 -4.24
N GLU A 432 -12.43 -19.45 -4.53
CA GLU A 432 -11.62 -19.33 -5.76
C GLU A 432 -10.41 -20.27 -5.74
N LEU A 433 -9.87 -20.60 -4.55
CA LEU A 433 -8.85 -21.65 -4.41
C LEU A 433 -9.42 -23.03 -4.74
N GLN A 434 -10.62 -23.38 -4.23
CA GLN A 434 -11.25 -24.65 -4.56
C GLN A 434 -11.56 -24.75 -6.06
N GLN A 435 -12.11 -23.69 -6.68
CA GLN A 435 -12.33 -23.66 -8.13
C GLN A 435 -11.03 -23.86 -8.95
N LEU A 436 -9.89 -23.37 -8.46
CA LEU A 436 -8.58 -23.60 -9.08
C LEU A 436 -8.13 -25.06 -8.91
N LEU A 437 -8.37 -25.67 -7.75
CA LEU A 437 -8.06 -27.08 -7.48
C LEU A 437 -8.91 -28.01 -8.35
N ASP A 438 -10.24 -27.83 -8.33
CA ASP A 438 -11.20 -28.60 -9.13
C ASP A 438 -10.84 -28.56 -10.62
N PHE A 439 -10.43 -27.39 -11.12
CA PHE A 439 -9.99 -27.21 -12.50
C PHE A 439 -8.73 -28.03 -12.81
N GLY A 440 -7.71 -28.02 -11.94
CA GLY A 440 -6.51 -28.81 -12.16
C GLY A 440 -6.68 -30.32 -11.97
N GLU A 441 -7.72 -30.75 -11.25
CA GLU A 441 -8.13 -32.16 -11.17
C GLU A 441 -8.95 -32.59 -12.41
N SER A 442 -9.67 -31.66 -13.05
CA SER A 442 -10.41 -31.93 -14.30
C SER A 442 -9.54 -32.11 -15.55
N ILE A 443 -8.27 -31.69 -15.51
CA ILE A 443 -7.33 -31.74 -16.64
C ILE A 443 -6.47 -33.00 -16.59
N ALA A 444 -6.59 -33.88 -17.60
CA ALA A 444 -5.90 -35.17 -17.64
C ALA A 444 -4.36 -35.07 -17.65
N ASP A 445 -3.77 -34.09 -18.35
CA ASP A 445 -2.39 -33.66 -18.13
C ASP A 445 -2.24 -32.14 -18.30
N LEU A 446 -1.70 -31.50 -17.26
CA LEU A 446 -1.33 -30.09 -17.25
C LEU A 446 -0.08 -29.79 -18.10
N HIS A 447 0.61 -30.82 -18.64
CA HIS A 447 1.74 -30.69 -19.55
C HIS A 447 2.77 -29.64 -19.06
N ARG A 448 3.03 -28.59 -19.85
CA ARG A 448 3.95 -27.48 -19.54
C ARG A 448 3.41 -26.52 -18.47
N ALA A 449 2.11 -26.53 -18.18
CA ALA A 449 1.48 -25.68 -17.17
C ALA A 449 1.70 -26.16 -15.72
N LYS A 450 2.10 -27.41 -15.50
CA LYS A 450 2.19 -28.06 -14.17
C LYS A 450 2.96 -27.27 -13.11
N THR A 451 4.06 -26.60 -13.48
CA THR A 451 4.83 -25.74 -12.57
C THR A 451 4.11 -24.42 -12.27
N SER A 452 3.57 -23.78 -13.30
CA SER A 452 2.82 -22.53 -13.17
C SER A 452 1.52 -22.71 -12.38
N TYR A 453 0.86 -23.85 -12.51
CA TYR A 453 -0.32 -24.24 -11.74
C TYR A 453 -0.02 -24.37 -10.25
N LYS A 454 1.07 -25.05 -9.87
CA LYS A 454 1.53 -25.08 -8.46
C LYS A 454 1.81 -23.67 -7.93
N GLN A 455 2.52 -22.85 -8.72
CA GLN A 455 2.78 -21.45 -8.35
C GLN A 455 1.52 -20.58 -8.31
N ALA A 456 0.44 -20.96 -9.02
CA ALA A 456 -0.87 -20.32 -8.91
C ALA A 456 -1.49 -20.63 -7.54
N ILE A 457 -1.58 -21.91 -7.16
CA ILE A 457 -2.05 -22.35 -5.84
C ILE A 457 -1.29 -21.64 -4.71
N GLU A 458 0.05 -21.64 -4.76
CA GLU A 458 0.90 -20.93 -3.80
C GLU A 458 0.59 -19.42 -3.72
N THR A 459 0.28 -18.79 -4.85
CA THR A 459 -0.09 -17.36 -4.91
C THR A 459 -1.46 -17.11 -4.29
N VAL A 460 -2.47 -17.95 -4.60
CA VAL A 460 -3.83 -17.81 -4.03
C VAL A 460 -3.82 -18.07 -2.53
N GLN A 461 -3.12 -19.10 -2.07
CA GLN A 461 -2.94 -19.39 -0.63
C GLN A 461 -2.24 -18.22 0.10
N ALA A 462 -1.23 -17.60 -0.52
CA ALA A 462 -0.58 -16.42 0.04
C ALA A 462 -1.52 -15.20 0.09
N ASN A 463 -2.37 -15.00 -0.92
CA ASN A 463 -3.39 -13.95 -0.93
C ASN A 463 -4.44 -14.15 0.17
N ILE A 464 -4.98 -15.37 0.32
CA ILE A 464 -5.94 -15.73 1.38
C ILE A 464 -5.33 -15.47 2.76
N LYS A 465 -4.10 -15.94 2.99
CA LYS A 465 -3.36 -15.72 4.26
C LYS A 465 -3.13 -14.24 4.54
N TRP A 466 -2.81 -13.44 3.52
CA TRP A 466 -2.66 -12.00 3.67
C TRP A 466 -4.00 -11.31 3.99
N MET A 467 -5.08 -11.63 3.28
CA MET A 467 -6.43 -11.11 3.54
C MET A 467 -6.83 -11.39 5.00
N LYS A 468 -6.77 -12.66 5.43
CA LYS A 468 -7.15 -13.11 6.78
C LYS A 468 -6.39 -12.38 7.90
N ASN A 469 -5.15 -11.98 7.65
CA ASN A 469 -4.30 -11.33 8.66
C ASN A 469 -4.32 -9.79 8.59
N SER A 470 -4.63 -9.21 7.43
CA SER A 470 -4.42 -7.77 7.17
C SER A 470 -5.70 -6.99 6.90
N ILE A 471 -6.81 -7.63 6.49
CA ILE A 471 -7.99 -6.91 5.99
C ILE A 471 -8.57 -5.95 7.04
N ASP A 472 -8.82 -6.40 8.27
CA ASP A 472 -9.18 -5.59 9.44
C ASP A 472 -8.35 -4.32 9.61
N THR A 473 -7.05 -4.41 9.35
CA THR A 473 -6.11 -3.29 9.49
C THR A 473 -6.23 -2.32 8.33
N VAL A 474 -6.37 -2.85 7.11
CA VAL A 474 -6.65 -2.05 5.91
C VAL A 474 -8.00 -1.34 6.03
N GLU A 475 -9.06 -2.01 6.50
CA GLU A 475 -10.39 -1.41 6.71
C GLU A 475 -10.36 -0.27 7.72
N LYS A 476 -9.76 -0.49 8.90
CA LYS A 476 -9.59 0.54 9.93
C LYS A 476 -8.80 1.73 9.39
N TRP A 477 -7.72 1.49 8.65
CA TRP A 477 -6.95 2.54 7.98
C TRP A 477 -7.76 3.29 6.91
N LEU A 478 -8.50 2.59 6.06
CA LEU A 478 -9.35 3.20 5.02
C LEU A 478 -10.41 4.11 5.66
N LEU A 479 -11.03 3.71 6.77
CA LEU A 479 -12.00 4.52 7.50
C LEU A 479 -11.36 5.75 8.15
N GLN A 480 -10.17 5.59 8.75
CA GLN A 480 -9.45 6.64 9.47
C GLN A 480 -8.64 7.60 8.56
N PHE A 481 -8.35 7.22 7.31
CA PHE A 481 -7.50 8.02 6.43
C PHE A 481 -8.08 9.42 6.19
N GLY A 482 -7.28 10.43 6.56
CA GLY A 482 -7.64 11.84 6.43
C GLY A 482 -8.65 12.35 7.46
N ALA A 483 -9.02 11.56 8.48
CA ALA A 483 -9.85 12.01 9.59
C ALA A 483 -9.03 12.89 10.55
N THR A 484 -9.39 14.17 10.65
CA THR A 484 -8.80 15.13 11.61
C THR A 484 -9.41 15.04 13.01
N SER A 485 -10.57 14.40 13.13
CA SER A 485 -11.34 14.21 14.37
C SER A 485 -12.13 12.90 14.33
N LEU A 486 -12.06 12.09 15.40
CA LEU A 486 -12.84 10.85 15.57
C LEU A 486 -13.95 11.05 16.63
N LEU A 487 -15.21 10.72 16.30
CA LEU A 487 -16.32 10.84 17.26
C LEU A 487 -16.32 9.74 18.34
N SER A 488 -16.21 8.48 17.94
CA SER A 488 -16.21 7.32 18.85
C SER A 488 -15.62 6.08 18.16
N TYR A 489 -14.66 5.39 18.80
CA TYR A 489 -14.16 4.10 18.32
C TYR A 489 -13.51 3.26 19.43
N GLY A 490 -13.44 1.94 19.25
CA GLY A 490 -12.77 1.00 20.17
C GLY A 490 -11.42 0.49 19.65
N ASN A 491 -10.43 0.39 20.53
CA ASN A 491 -9.04 -0.05 20.27
C ASN A 491 -8.31 0.73 19.14
N ILE A 492 -7.55 1.75 19.54
CA ILE A 492 -6.72 2.59 18.64
C ILE A 492 -5.24 2.26 18.85
N SER A 493 -4.48 2.08 17.76
CA SER A 493 -3.05 1.70 17.80
C SER A 493 -2.06 2.78 17.34
N SER A 494 -2.52 3.88 16.72
CA SER A 494 -1.80 5.16 16.52
C SER A 494 -2.55 6.13 15.60
N GLY A 495 -2.25 7.44 15.69
CA GLY A 495 -2.30 8.33 14.51
C GLY A 495 -3.38 9.40 14.46
N VAL A 496 -4.18 9.60 15.51
CA VAL A 496 -5.29 10.56 15.54
C VAL A 496 -4.88 11.91 16.14
N THR A 497 -5.28 13.02 15.51
CA THR A 497 -5.02 14.40 16.02
C THR A 497 -6.04 14.87 17.07
N SER A 498 -7.31 14.46 16.94
CA SER A 498 -8.39 14.86 17.86
C SER A 498 -9.36 13.69 18.10
N ILE A 499 -9.67 13.40 19.36
CA ILE A 499 -10.62 12.34 19.77
C ILE A 499 -11.74 12.96 20.61
N LEU A 500 -13.00 12.63 20.27
CA LEU A 500 -14.19 13.06 20.99
C LEU A 500 -14.66 12.05 22.05
N SER A 501 -14.39 10.75 21.87
CA SER A 501 -14.54 9.68 22.88
C SER A 501 -13.79 8.40 22.48
N TYR A 502 -13.34 7.59 23.45
CA TYR A 502 -12.64 6.31 23.19
C TYR A 502 -12.74 5.33 24.39
N GLY A 503 -12.32 4.07 24.18
CA GLY A 503 -11.99 3.11 25.25
C GLY A 503 -10.62 2.45 25.02
N ASN A 504 -9.85 2.25 26.11
CA ASN A 504 -8.51 1.64 26.21
C ASN A 504 -7.46 2.04 25.13
N ILE A 505 -6.51 2.92 25.50
CA ILE A 505 -5.33 3.31 24.70
C ILE A 505 -4.06 2.75 25.37
N SER A 506 -3.06 2.39 24.55
CA SER A 506 -1.75 1.90 25.03
C SER A 506 -0.56 2.86 24.82
N SER A 507 -0.68 3.90 23.97
CA SER A 507 0.17 5.12 23.98
C SER A 507 -0.21 6.13 22.88
N GLY A 508 0.25 7.38 23.01
CA GLY A 508 0.48 8.28 21.86
C GLY A 508 -0.70 9.14 21.37
N VAL A 509 -1.11 10.15 22.15
CA VAL A 509 -2.07 11.21 21.73
C VAL A 509 -1.49 12.59 22.06
N ILE A 510 -1.72 13.58 21.19
CA ILE A 510 -1.23 14.97 21.34
C ILE A 510 -2.29 15.91 21.95
N SER A 511 -3.57 15.68 21.62
CA SER A 511 -4.71 16.44 22.13
C SER A 511 -5.97 15.57 22.17
N LEU A 512 -6.73 15.62 23.27
CA LEU A 512 -7.87 14.74 23.53
C LEU A 512 -9.01 15.54 24.17
N LEU A 513 -10.24 15.41 23.65
CA LEU A 513 -11.36 16.31 23.99
C LEU A 513 -12.46 15.65 24.86
N SER A 514 -12.49 14.33 24.98
CA SER A 514 -13.08 13.67 26.17
C SER A 514 -12.40 12.32 26.46
N TYR A 515 -12.18 12.03 27.75
CA TYR A 515 -11.42 10.87 28.22
C TYR A 515 -12.33 9.79 28.81
N GLY A 516 -12.17 8.55 28.35
CA GLY A 516 -12.56 7.35 29.10
C GLY A 516 -11.33 6.75 29.78
N ASN A 517 -11.07 7.13 31.04
CA ASN A 517 -10.06 6.59 31.97
C ASN A 517 -8.70 6.15 31.40
N ILE A 518 -7.63 6.90 31.68
CA ILE A 518 -6.25 6.36 31.77
C ILE A 518 -5.54 6.88 33.02
N SER A 519 -4.73 6.00 33.61
CA SER A 519 -3.84 6.27 34.74
C SER A 519 -2.54 6.95 34.30
N SER A 520 -2.39 8.23 34.72
CA SER A 520 -1.16 9.07 34.78
C SER A 520 -0.42 9.45 33.48
N GLY A 521 0.14 10.68 33.47
CA GLY A 521 1.28 11.02 32.60
C GLY A 521 1.12 12.02 31.44
N VAL A 522 0.35 13.12 31.57
CA VAL A 522 0.30 14.21 30.55
C VAL A 522 0.35 15.60 31.21
N THR A 523 1.01 16.57 30.55
CA THR A 523 1.43 17.85 31.14
C THR A 523 0.56 19.08 30.77
N SER A 524 -0.41 18.96 29.86
CA SER A 524 -1.40 20.01 29.55
C SER A 524 -2.63 19.46 28.81
N LEU A 525 -3.80 20.08 28.97
CA LEU A 525 -5.09 19.68 28.36
C LEU A 525 -6.04 20.89 28.24
N LEU A 526 -7.05 20.85 27.36
CA LEU A 526 -7.95 21.98 27.07
C LEU A 526 -9.45 21.58 27.13
N SER A 527 -10.10 21.78 28.29
CA SER A 527 -11.49 21.40 28.63
C SER A 527 -11.78 19.88 28.58
N TYR A 528 -12.61 19.27 29.44
CA TYR A 528 -13.89 19.70 30.04
C TYR A 528 -14.09 19.07 31.46
N GLY A 529 -15.02 19.60 32.27
CA GLY A 529 -15.83 18.82 33.23
C GLY A 529 -15.18 18.18 34.49
N SER A 530 -14.87 19.01 35.51
CA SER A 530 -14.88 18.72 36.97
C SER A 530 -14.43 17.36 37.56
N ILE A 531 -13.38 17.39 38.40
CA ILE A 531 -12.93 16.28 39.28
C ILE A 531 -12.96 16.71 40.76
N SER A 532 -13.28 15.79 41.68
CA SER A 532 -13.51 16.03 43.12
C SER A 532 -12.23 15.99 44.00
N SER A 533 -11.32 16.96 43.77
CA SER A 533 -10.10 17.30 44.55
C SER A 533 -8.85 16.40 44.45
N GLY A 534 -7.67 17.00 44.71
CA GLY A 534 -6.38 16.29 44.79
C GLY A 534 -5.14 16.94 44.15
N VAL A 535 -5.10 18.25 43.84
CA VAL A 535 -3.97 18.91 43.12
C VAL A 535 -3.61 20.28 43.73
N THR A 536 -2.33 20.64 43.69
CA THR A 536 -1.70 21.71 44.52
C THR A 536 -1.42 23.06 43.82
N SER A 537 -1.68 23.22 42.52
CA SER A 537 -1.47 24.50 41.80
C SER A 537 -2.34 24.59 40.53
N LEU A 538 -2.84 25.79 40.20
CA LEU A 538 -3.81 26.04 39.12
C LEU A 538 -3.66 27.45 38.53
N LEU A 539 -4.02 27.65 37.26
CA LEU A 539 -3.89 28.94 36.55
C LEU A 539 -5.24 29.63 36.22
N SER A 540 -5.93 30.16 37.25
CA SER A 540 -6.97 31.22 37.22
C SER A 540 -8.30 30.99 36.47
N TYR A 541 -9.46 31.56 36.80
CA TYR A 541 -10.16 32.06 38.03
C TYR A 541 -11.64 32.32 37.58
N GLY A 542 -12.69 32.57 38.38
CA GLY A 542 -12.91 32.88 39.80
C GLY A 542 -14.35 33.42 39.98
N ASN A 543 -15.00 33.51 41.16
CA ASN A 543 -14.63 33.30 42.56
C ASN A 543 -15.79 32.68 43.35
N ILE A 544 -15.51 31.95 44.44
CA ILE A 544 -16.49 31.36 45.37
C ILE A 544 -16.65 32.24 46.63
N SER A 545 -17.82 32.24 47.29
CA SER A 545 -18.10 33.09 48.46
C SER A 545 -18.05 32.43 49.84
N SER A 546 -18.18 31.10 50.01
CA SER A 546 -17.67 30.28 51.14
C SER A 546 -18.15 28.81 51.09
N GLY A 547 -17.66 27.95 51.99
CA GLY A 547 -18.29 26.67 52.33
C GLY A 547 -17.97 25.46 51.43
N VAL A 548 -16.68 25.14 51.23
CA VAL A 548 -16.25 24.06 50.32
C VAL A 548 -15.59 22.90 51.08
N THR A 549 -16.09 21.68 50.88
CA THR A 549 -15.38 20.43 51.25
C THR A 549 -14.57 19.86 50.07
N SER A 550 -15.11 19.84 48.84
CA SER A 550 -14.31 19.69 47.60
C SER A 550 -15.09 19.85 46.27
N LEU A 551 -15.17 21.08 45.73
CA LEU A 551 -15.29 21.33 44.27
C LEU A 551 -14.77 22.73 43.90
N LEU A 552 -14.30 22.94 42.67
CA LEU A 552 -13.50 24.09 42.24
C LEU A 552 -13.73 24.37 40.73
N SER A 553 -13.75 25.59 40.16
CA SER A 553 -14.20 26.95 40.57
C SER A 553 -14.03 27.90 39.34
N TYR A 554 -14.74 28.99 39.06
CA TYR A 554 -16.10 29.55 39.27
C TYR A 554 -16.16 30.77 38.27
N GLY A 555 -17.13 31.69 38.19
CA GLY A 555 -18.30 32.05 38.97
C GLY A 555 -19.19 33.04 38.16
N ASN A 556 -20.13 33.80 38.72
CA ASN A 556 -20.33 34.15 40.13
C ASN A 556 -21.85 34.21 40.49
N ILE A 557 -22.20 34.18 41.77
CA ILE A 557 -23.57 33.89 42.28
C ILE A 557 -24.04 34.96 43.28
N SER A 558 -25.35 35.19 43.38
CA SER A 558 -25.97 36.04 44.42
C SER A 558 -26.40 35.28 45.68
N SER A 559 -27.21 34.21 45.61
CA SER A 559 -27.51 33.34 46.79
C SER A 559 -28.27 32.03 46.49
N GLY A 560 -27.95 30.95 47.23
CA GLY A 560 -28.91 29.93 47.71
C GLY A 560 -29.19 28.68 46.85
N VAL A 561 -28.30 27.68 46.85
CA VAL A 561 -28.52 26.35 46.23
C VAL A 561 -27.83 25.25 47.06
N THR A 562 -28.45 24.06 47.17
CA THR A 562 -27.91 22.91 47.94
C THR A 562 -27.17 21.86 47.09
N SER A 563 -27.49 21.71 45.80
CA SER A 563 -26.68 20.96 44.82
C SER A 563 -27.11 21.22 43.35
N LEU A 564 -26.17 21.63 42.49
CA LEU A 564 -26.34 21.74 41.02
C LEU A 564 -24.97 21.90 40.32
N LEU A 565 -24.89 21.57 39.03
CA LEU A 565 -23.75 21.85 38.13
C LEU A 565 -24.26 21.87 36.67
N SER A 566 -24.08 22.90 35.84
CA SER A 566 -23.66 24.30 36.02
C SER A 566 -24.32 25.19 34.94
N TYR A 567 -24.15 26.52 34.96
CA TYR A 567 -24.87 27.47 34.09
C TYR A 567 -24.18 28.86 34.03
N GLY A 568 -24.69 29.77 33.20
CA GLY A 568 -24.46 31.23 33.29
C GLY A 568 -25.16 31.99 32.14
N ASN A 569 -25.90 33.09 32.31
CA ASN A 569 -26.29 33.85 33.52
C ASN A 569 -27.80 34.15 33.51
N ILE A 570 -28.41 34.35 34.70
CA ILE A 570 -29.78 34.86 34.87
C ILE A 570 -29.74 35.95 35.96
N SER A 571 -30.48 37.05 35.78
CA SER A 571 -30.38 38.24 36.64
C SER A 571 -31.31 38.27 37.86
N SER A 572 -32.48 37.58 37.86
CA SER A 572 -33.22 37.16 39.06
C SER A 572 -34.53 36.40 38.74
N GLY A 573 -35.07 35.67 39.72
CA GLY A 573 -36.52 35.56 39.92
C GLY A 573 -37.30 34.41 39.27
N VAL A 574 -36.66 33.40 38.68
CA VAL A 574 -37.36 32.30 37.97
C VAL A 574 -36.85 30.92 38.40
N THR A 575 -37.77 29.97 38.57
CA THR A 575 -37.55 28.65 39.20
C THR A 575 -37.36 27.49 38.20
N SER A 576 -36.94 27.75 36.95
CA SER A 576 -37.21 26.80 35.84
C SER A 576 -36.22 26.78 34.67
N LEU A 577 -36.20 25.59 34.03
CA LEU A 577 -36.10 25.34 32.58
C LEU A 577 -34.72 25.26 31.87
N LEU A 578 -34.75 24.34 30.90
CA LEU A 578 -33.89 23.98 29.77
C LEU A 578 -33.22 25.16 29.01
N SER A 579 -32.31 24.81 28.08
CA SER A 579 -32.04 25.65 26.90
C SER A 579 -32.06 24.79 25.61
N TYR A 580 -32.45 25.31 24.44
CA TYR A 580 -32.61 26.73 24.10
C TYR A 580 -33.97 27.04 23.45
N GLY A 581 -34.41 28.31 23.56
CA GLY A 581 -35.46 28.90 22.72
C GLY A 581 -36.85 28.96 23.35
N ASN A 582 -37.30 30.17 23.69
CA ASN A 582 -38.68 30.40 24.15
C ASN A 582 -39.69 30.25 23.01
N ILE A 583 -40.76 29.49 23.22
CA ILE A 583 -42.11 29.87 22.77
C ILE A 583 -43.07 29.72 23.96
N SER A 584 -43.90 30.74 24.15
CA SER A 584 -44.88 30.82 25.23
C SER A 584 -46.16 30.03 24.90
N SER A 585 -46.27 28.82 25.46
CA SER A 585 -47.44 27.93 25.48
C SER A 585 -47.87 27.27 24.15
N GLY A 586 -48.47 26.07 24.25
CA GLY A 586 -49.37 25.51 23.23
C GLY A 586 -48.75 24.71 22.07
N VAL A 587 -48.03 23.61 22.32
CA VAL A 587 -47.74 22.56 21.30
C VAL A 587 -47.90 21.17 21.93
N THR A 588 -48.46 20.21 21.18
CA THR A 588 -49.04 18.99 21.76
C THR A 588 -48.28 17.68 21.48
N TYR A 589 -47.43 17.57 20.43
CA TYR A 589 -46.54 16.41 20.23
C TYR A 589 -45.32 16.68 19.32
N ILE A 590 -44.20 16.00 19.60
CA ILE A 590 -42.92 15.92 18.86
C ILE A 590 -42.25 14.55 19.17
N LEU A 591 -41.28 14.08 18.38
CA LEU A 591 -40.32 13.01 18.78
C LEU A 591 -38.95 13.64 19.09
N SER A 592 -38.15 13.17 20.05
CA SER A 592 -38.24 11.96 20.90
C SER A 592 -38.47 12.30 22.38
N TYR A 593 -38.93 11.32 23.17
CA TYR A 593 -39.39 11.56 24.55
C TYR A 593 -38.83 10.59 25.59
N GLY A 594 -38.51 11.13 26.76
CA GLY A 594 -38.79 10.46 28.03
C GLY A 594 -40.23 10.72 28.47
N ASN A 595 -40.85 9.75 29.15
CA ASN A 595 -42.17 9.77 29.81
C ASN A 595 -43.24 10.76 29.27
N ILE A 596 -44.08 10.25 28.37
CA ILE A 596 -45.36 10.87 27.96
C ILE A 596 -46.48 10.39 28.91
N SER A 597 -47.42 11.27 29.28
CA SER A 597 -48.50 10.94 30.22
C SER A 597 -49.81 10.44 29.58
N SER A 598 -50.14 10.78 28.33
CA SER A 598 -51.28 10.19 27.58
C SER A 598 -51.30 10.63 26.10
N GLY A 599 -51.45 9.70 25.14
CA GLY A 599 -51.94 10.05 23.78
C GLY A 599 -51.15 9.59 22.53
N VAL A 600 -50.41 8.48 22.53
CA VAL A 600 -49.72 7.96 21.32
C VAL A 600 -50.10 6.50 21.04
N THR A 601 -50.33 6.15 19.77
CA THR A 601 -51.01 4.91 19.36
C THR A 601 -50.14 3.75 18.85
N SER A 602 -48.82 3.96 18.60
CA SER A 602 -47.85 2.89 18.28
C SER A 602 -46.41 3.43 18.16
N ILE A 603 -45.39 2.62 18.51
CA ILE A 603 -43.98 2.66 18.01
C ILE A 603 -43.15 1.48 18.63
N LEU A 604 -41.90 1.28 18.18
CA LEU A 604 -41.34 -0.05 17.84
C LEU A 604 -40.02 -0.47 18.55
N SER A 605 -39.84 -0.24 19.86
CA SER A 605 -38.78 -0.93 20.64
C SER A 605 -39.06 -0.91 22.15
N TYR A 606 -38.51 -1.88 22.90
CA TYR A 606 -38.84 -2.09 24.32
C TYR A 606 -37.65 -2.60 25.16
N GLY A 607 -37.65 -2.25 26.46
CA GLY A 607 -36.87 -2.92 27.49
C GLY A 607 -37.62 -2.93 28.82
N ASN A 608 -37.95 -4.13 29.32
CA ASN A 608 -38.74 -4.44 30.54
C ASN A 608 -40.19 -3.90 30.61
N ILE A 609 -41.15 -4.81 30.50
CA ILE A 609 -42.59 -4.58 30.77
C ILE A 609 -42.92 -4.97 32.21
N SER A 610 -43.74 -4.17 32.90
CA SER A 610 -44.45 -4.57 34.13
C SER A 610 -45.97 -4.44 33.94
N SER A 611 -46.61 -5.55 33.59
CA SER A 611 -48.05 -5.72 33.28
C SER A 611 -48.56 -5.10 31.96
N GLY A 612 -49.71 -5.60 31.45
CA GLY A 612 -50.48 -4.96 30.38
C GLY A 612 -50.23 -5.43 28.93
N VAL A 613 -50.33 -6.74 28.64
CA VAL A 613 -50.28 -7.27 27.26
C VAL A 613 -51.55 -8.09 26.97
N THR A 614 -52.26 -7.77 25.88
CA THR A 614 -53.56 -8.40 25.52
C THR A 614 -53.57 -9.16 24.19
N SER A 615 -52.60 -8.97 23.30
CA SER A 615 -52.35 -9.90 22.17
C SER A 615 -50.97 -9.69 21.57
N LEU A 616 -50.42 -10.77 21.00
CA LEU A 616 -49.27 -10.79 20.10
C LEU A 616 -49.67 -11.63 18.86
N LEU A 617 -49.31 -11.15 17.68
CA LEU A 617 -49.28 -11.94 16.45
C LEU A 617 -47.89 -11.79 15.82
N SER A 618 -47.47 -12.83 15.11
CA SER A 618 -46.08 -13.15 14.74
C SER A 618 -45.43 -12.19 13.77
#